data_AF-A0AAU2PRP6-F1
#
_entry.id   AF-A0AAU2PRP6-F1
#
_cell.length_a   1.000
_cell.length_b   1.000
_cell.length_c   1.000
_cell.angle_alpha   90.00
_cell.angle_beta   90.00
_cell.angle_gamma   90.00
#
_symmetry.space_group_name_H-M   'P 1'
#
loop_
_entity.id
_entity.type
_entity.pdbx_description
1 polymer ?
#
loop_
_entity_poly.entity_id
_entity_poly.type
_entity_poly.pdbx_seq_one_letter_code
_entity_poly.pdbx_strand_id
1 'polypeptide(L)'
;MRVADDGPGIPFEEAGGTDGPGLEALLTRPHAGREPGGRRAVAMGLFGIGPCVANALSSRLTAEVRREGVHWMQEYERGVALARPGAAGPAIGTGTTIAFRPDDTVFGPAQCEFDVLAECFRTLAFLNRGLDITLTDERDPGGPRVVRFRFPGGVRDFVAALGVRSKASVRSDVLGFERDDPRMAGTMEVALQWCDSREEDVRGFTNSLATHTGTGTHEAGLREGVVAAIDADARTRGLQTAADRIGVGLTAVVSVKLDDPDFVDFARHEPGGDMVRACVAQAVREHLGAWFEAHPEQAAAVIAPVLRAAARN
;
A
#
# COMPACT_ATOMS: atom_id res chain seq x y z
N MET A 1 -18.81 11.52 7.04
CA MET A 1 -17.50 11.37 6.38
C MET A 1 -17.64 11.71 4.91
N ARG A 2 -16.62 12.30 4.28
CA ARG A 2 -16.60 12.58 2.84
C ARG A 2 -15.25 12.20 2.26
N VAL A 3 -15.26 11.45 1.15
CA VAL A 3 -14.07 11.08 0.37
C VAL A 3 -14.26 11.61 -1.05
N ALA A 4 -13.27 12.31 -1.59
CA ALA A 4 -13.31 12.86 -2.93
C ALA A 4 -12.00 12.56 -3.67
N ASP A 5 -12.11 12.15 -4.93
CA ASP A 5 -10.99 11.95 -5.85
C ASP A 5 -11.14 12.83 -7.11
N ASP A 6 -10.05 12.97 -7.85
CA ASP A 6 -9.95 13.62 -9.15
C ASP A 6 -9.75 12.59 -10.28
N GLY A 7 -10.19 11.35 -10.06
CA GLY A 7 -10.09 10.26 -11.02
C GLY A 7 -11.05 10.41 -12.21
N PRO A 8 -11.21 9.35 -13.03
CA PRO A 8 -12.04 9.40 -14.24
C PRO A 8 -13.55 9.55 -13.98
N GLY A 9 -14.00 9.33 -12.74
CA GLY A 9 -15.42 9.29 -12.37
C GLY A 9 -16.08 7.95 -12.69
N ILE A 10 -16.93 7.46 -11.77
CA ILE A 10 -17.64 6.18 -11.96
C ILE A 10 -18.74 6.34 -13.02
N PRO A 11 -18.89 5.41 -13.99
CA PRO A 11 -19.99 5.44 -14.94
C PRO A 11 -21.38 5.42 -14.28
N PHE A 12 -22.36 6.08 -14.89
CA PHE A 12 -23.77 5.89 -14.53
C PHE A 12 -24.42 4.90 -15.50
N GLU A 13 -25.30 4.03 -15.01
CA GLU A 13 -25.93 2.96 -15.80
C GLU A 13 -26.72 3.48 -17.02
N GLU A 14 -27.29 4.68 -16.94
CA GLU A 14 -28.03 5.30 -18.05
C GLU A 14 -27.12 5.84 -19.18
N ALA A 15 -25.79 5.93 -18.96
CA ALA A 15 -24.85 6.55 -19.90
C ALA A 15 -24.33 5.61 -21.01
N GLY A 16 -24.85 4.38 -21.14
CA GLY A 16 -24.53 3.49 -22.26
C GLY A 16 -23.05 3.09 -22.42
N GLY A 17 -22.23 3.29 -21.39
CA GLY A 17 -20.80 2.97 -21.41
C GLY A 17 -20.53 1.48 -21.16
N THR A 18 -19.63 0.89 -21.94
CA THR A 18 -19.23 -0.53 -21.87
C THR A 18 -18.19 -0.87 -20.80
N ASP A 19 -17.71 0.12 -20.04
CA ASP A 19 -16.61 -0.06 -19.08
C ASP A 19 -17.12 -0.19 -17.63
N GLY A 20 -17.52 -1.41 -17.25
CA GLY A 20 -17.76 -1.79 -15.85
C GLY A 20 -19.15 -1.48 -15.28
N PRO A 21 -19.40 -1.85 -14.00
CA PRO A 21 -20.68 -1.61 -13.34
C PRO A 21 -20.89 -0.12 -13.08
N GLY A 22 -22.12 0.36 -13.28
CA GLY A 22 -22.47 1.74 -12.97
C GLY A 22 -22.49 2.02 -11.46
N LEU A 23 -22.58 3.30 -11.10
CA LEU A 23 -22.56 3.77 -9.71
C LEU A 23 -23.61 3.07 -8.82
N GLU A 24 -24.84 2.92 -9.32
CA GLU A 24 -25.91 2.26 -8.57
C GLU A 24 -25.60 0.78 -8.34
N ALA A 25 -25.18 0.04 -9.36
CA ALA A 25 -24.70 -1.33 -9.22
C ALA A 25 -23.57 -1.43 -8.18
N LEU A 26 -22.56 -0.56 -8.23
CA LEU A 26 -21.43 -0.56 -7.31
C LEU A 26 -21.84 -0.28 -5.84
N LEU A 27 -22.87 0.55 -5.62
CA LEU A 27 -23.34 0.92 -4.28
C LEU A 27 -24.46 0.03 -3.74
N THR A 28 -25.19 -0.72 -4.57
CA THR A 28 -26.38 -1.48 -4.14
C THR A 28 -26.26 -2.98 -4.31
N ARG A 29 -25.30 -3.46 -5.11
CA ARG A 29 -25.11 -4.88 -5.37
C ARG A 29 -23.71 -5.30 -4.97
N PRO A 30 -23.56 -6.37 -4.16
CA PRO A 30 -22.26 -6.97 -3.96
C PRO A 30 -21.80 -7.54 -5.30
N HIS A 31 -20.75 -6.97 -5.85
CA HIS A 31 -20.12 -7.50 -7.04
C HIS A 31 -19.12 -8.56 -6.62
N ALA A 32 -19.48 -9.84 -6.73
CA ALA A 32 -18.52 -10.94 -6.67
C ALA A 32 -17.78 -11.06 -8.02
N GLY A 33 -17.18 -9.95 -8.46
CA GLY A 33 -16.44 -9.84 -9.72
C GLY A 33 -15.00 -9.43 -9.45
N ARG A 34 -14.10 -9.81 -10.36
CA ARG A 34 -12.74 -9.30 -10.36
C ARG A 34 -12.82 -7.78 -10.45
N GLU A 35 -12.35 -7.06 -9.41
CA GLU A 35 -12.22 -5.61 -9.50
C GLU A 35 -11.40 -5.27 -10.75
N PRO A 36 -11.56 -4.08 -11.35
CA PRO A 36 -10.53 -3.50 -12.21
C PRO A 36 -9.26 -3.27 -11.39
N GLY A 37 -8.60 -4.37 -11.04
CA GLY A 37 -7.34 -4.46 -10.36
C GLY A 37 -6.23 -4.31 -11.38
N GLY A 38 -5.13 -3.74 -10.91
CA GLY A 38 -3.89 -3.66 -11.65
C GLY A 38 -2.91 -2.78 -10.91
N ARG A 39 -1.66 -2.74 -11.36
CA ARG A 39 -0.60 -2.00 -10.67
C ARG A 39 -0.83 -0.48 -10.50
N ARG A 40 -1.84 0.08 -11.17
CA ARG A 40 -2.25 1.49 -11.09
C ARG A 40 -3.45 1.74 -10.20
N ALA A 41 -4.16 0.70 -9.76
CA ALA A 41 -5.29 0.83 -8.86
C ALA A 41 -4.81 0.92 -7.41
N VAL A 42 -5.39 1.84 -6.64
CA VAL A 42 -5.23 1.89 -5.18
C VAL A 42 -6.48 1.25 -4.59
N ALA A 43 -6.45 -0.05 -4.35
CA ALA A 43 -7.55 -0.78 -3.75
C ALA A 43 -7.32 -0.89 -2.23
N MET A 44 -8.28 -0.39 -1.45
CA MET A 44 -8.32 -0.50 0.01
C MET A 44 -9.40 -1.47 0.50
N GLY A 45 -10.09 -2.13 -0.43
CA GLY A 45 -11.27 -2.94 -0.17
C GLY A 45 -11.11 -4.37 -0.64
N LEU A 46 -11.87 -5.26 0.00
CA LEU A 46 -12.01 -6.64 -0.41
C LEU A 46 -13.05 -6.72 -1.53
N PHE A 47 -12.72 -7.39 -2.64
CA PHE A 47 -13.64 -7.92 -3.65
C PHE A 47 -14.65 -6.95 -4.27
N GLY A 48 -14.40 -5.64 -4.40
CA GLY A 48 -15.37 -4.74 -5.03
C GLY A 48 -16.66 -4.52 -4.22
N ILE A 49 -16.74 -5.07 -3.00
CA ILE A 49 -17.92 -4.94 -2.13
C ILE A 49 -17.83 -3.74 -1.19
N GLY A 50 -16.65 -3.12 -1.06
CA GLY A 50 -16.40 -2.03 -0.11
C GLY A 50 -17.43 -0.89 -0.18
N PRO A 51 -17.65 -0.28 -1.36
CA PRO A 51 -18.65 0.78 -1.51
C PRO A 51 -20.08 0.32 -1.20
N CYS A 52 -20.46 -0.90 -1.61
CA CYS A 52 -21.78 -1.47 -1.33
C CYS A 52 -22.00 -1.69 0.17
N VAL A 53 -21.00 -2.21 0.88
CA VAL A 53 -21.05 -2.39 2.34
C VAL A 53 -21.12 -1.04 3.05
N ALA A 54 -20.32 -0.06 2.60
CA ALA A 54 -20.37 1.30 3.14
C ALA A 54 -21.75 1.91 2.98
N ASN A 55 -22.41 1.71 1.84
CA ASN A 55 -23.78 2.17 1.60
C ASN A 55 -24.79 1.45 2.51
N ALA A 56 -24.73 0.11 2.57
CA ALA A 56 -25.64 -0.70 3.38
C ALA A 56 -25.56 -0.38 4.88
N LEU A 57 -24.37 -0.06 5.38
CA LEU A 57 -24.12 0.25 6.80
C LEU A 57 -24.18 1.76 7.12
N SER A 58 -24.67 2.56 6.17
CA SER A 58 -24.86 4.00 6.35
C SER A 58 -26.33 4.35 6.51
N SER A 59 -26.64 5.23 7.47
CA SER A 59 -27.97 5.82 7.60
C SER A 59 -28.31 6.69 6.39
N ARG A 60 -27.32 7.40 5.83
CA ARG A 60 -27.40 8.12 4.56
C ARG A 60 -26.09 8.06 3.81
N LEU A 61 -26.17 7.98 2.48
CA LEU A 61 -25.03 8.13 1.57
C LEU A 61 -25.44 9.01 0.38
N THR A 62 -24.57 9.94 0.01
CA THR A 62 -24.70 10.76 -1.19
C THR A 62 -23.48 10.50 -2.06
N ALA A 63 -23.72 10.17 -3.32
CA ALA A 63 -22.68 9.95 -4.31
C ALA A 63 -22.81 10.99 -5.41
N GLU A 64 -21.71 11.69 -5.67
CA GLU A 64 -21.60 12.72 -6.70
C GLU A 64 -20.49 12.33 -7.69
N VAL A 65 -20.80 12.39 -8.98
CA VAL A 65 -19.84 12.10 -10.04
C VAL A 65 -19.76 13.27 -11.01
N ARG A 66 -18.53 13.68 -11.32
CA ARG A 66 -18.24 14.62 -12.41
C ARG A 66 -17.61 13.82 -13.54
N ARG A 67 -18.30 13.73 -14.67
CA ARG A 67 -17.82 12.97 -15.85
C ARG A 67 -18.42 13.55 -17.13
N GLU A 68 -17.61 13.66 -18.18
CA GLU A 68 -18.06 14.10 -19.51
C GLU A 68 -18.82 15.45 -19.52
N GLY A 69 -18.43 16.37 -18.63
CA GLY A 69 -19.05 17.69 -18.51
C GLY A 69 -20.39 17.70 -17.77
N VAL A 70 -20.81 16.57 -17.18
CA VAL A 70 -22.05 16.45 -16.43
C VAL A 70 -21.77 16.12 -14.96
N HIS A 71 -22.49 16.80 -14.07
CA HIS A 71 -22.58 16.47 -12.64
C HIS A 71 -23.77 15.53 -12.44
N TRP A 72 -23.50 14.39 -11.84
CA TRP A 72 -24.51 13.41 -11.46
C TRP A 72 -24.55 13.30 -9.95
N MET A 73 -25.75 13.12 -9.40
CA MET A 73 -25.94 12.94 -7.96
C MET A 73 -26.97 11.85 -7.70
N GLN A 74 -26.69 10.99 -6.73
CA GLN A 74 -27.63 9.99 -6.23
C GLN A 74 -27.55 9.88 -4.71
N GLU A 75 -28.71 9.80 -4.08
CA GLU A 75 -28.85 9.66 -2.62
C GLU A 75 -29.38 8.27 -2.26
N TYR A 76 -28.89 7.76 -1.14
CA TYR A 76 -29.23 6.46 -0.60
C TYR A 76 -29.54 6.56 0.89
N GLU A 77 -30.47 5.73 1.35
CA GLU A 77 -30.77 5.51 2.76
C GLU A 77 -30.67 4.01 3.06
N ARG A 78 -29.78 3.62 3.99
CA ARG A 78 -29.57 2.23 4.41
C ARG A 78 -29.41 1.25 3.24
N GLY A 79 -28.58 1.62 2.26
CA GLY A 79 -28.30 0.80 1.07
C GLY A 79 -29.30 0.93 -0.08
N VAL A 80 -30.42 1.63 0.11
CA VAL A 80 -31.49 1.75 -0.91
C VAL A 80 -31.44 3.13 -1.57
N ALA A 81 -31.46 3.16 -2.91
CA ALA A 81 -31.54 4.40 -3.68
C ALA A 81 -32.87 5.12 -3.43
N LEU A 82 -32.83 6.42 -3.10
CA LEU A 82 -34.02 7.22 -2.83
C LEU A 82 -34.70 7.73 -4.10
N ALA A 83 -33.92 7.93 -5.15
CA ALA A 83 -34.39 8.36 -6.45
C ALA A 83 -33.54 7.72 -7.55
N ARG A 84 -34.06 7.78 -8.78
CA ARG A 84 -33.26 7.44 -9.94
C ARG A 84 -32.08 8.41 -10.07
N PRO A 85 -30.94 7.95 -10.62
CA PRO A 85 -29.88 8.80 -11.12
C PRO A 85 -30.40 10.05 -11.82
N GLY A 86 -29.96 11.22 -11.40
CA GLY A 86 -30.31 12.48 -12.04
C GLY A 86 -29.08 13.28 -12.40
N ALA A 87 -29.06 13.84 -13.61
CA ALA A 87 -28.12 14.91 -13.94
C ALA A 87 -28.45 16.13 -13.05
N ALA A 88 -27.50 16.52 -12.21
CA ALA A 88 -27.60 17.66 -11.31
C ALA A 88 -27.14 18.98 -11.97
N GLY A 89 -26.56 18.91 -13.17
CA GLY A 89 -26.17 20.08 -13.96
C GLY A 89 -24.86 19.87 -14.74
N PRO A 90 -24.33 20.93 -15.36
CA PRO A 90 -23.01 20.89 -15.98
C PRO A 90 -21.89 20.85 -14.91
N ALA A 91 -20.80 20.14 -15.21
CA ALA A 91 -19.62 20.02 -14.36
C ALA A 91 -18.33 20.42 -15.08
N ILE A 92 -17.35 20.91 -14.31
CA ILE A 92 -15.97 21.08 -14.75
C ILE A 92 -15.11 20.00 -14.08
N GLY A 93 -14.18 19.43 -14.85
CA GLY A 93 -13.25 18.40 -14.38
C GLY A 93 -13.90 17.02 -14.27
N THR A 94 -13.21 16.12 -13.59
CA THR A 94 -13.64 14.73 -13.36
C THR A 94 -13.49 14.35 -11.88
N GLY A 95 -14.10 13.24 -11.49
CA GLY A 95 -13.89 12.64 -10.18
C GLY A 95 -15.17 12.17 -9.52
N THR A 96 -15.00 11.44 -8.42
CA THR A 96 -16.10 10.94 -7.60
C THR A 96 -16.03 11.54 -6.21
N THR A 97 -17.18 11.81 -5.60
CA THR A 97 -17.29 12.21 -4.19
C THR A 97 -18.35 11.35 -3.53
N ILE A 98 -17.96 10.64 -2.48
CA ILE A 98 -18.86 9.84 -1.65
C ILE A 98 -18.91 10.48 -0.27
N ALA A 99 -20.09 10.92 0.14
CA ALA A 99 -20.38 11.38 1.48
C ALA A 99 -21.29 10.36 2.16
N PHE A 100 -20.93 9.89 3.36
CA PHE A 100 -21.73 8.90 4.07
C PHE A 100 -21.74 9.14 5.58
N ARG A 101 -22.83 8.70 6.21
CA ARG A 101 -23.04 8.74 7.65
C ARG A 101 -23.26 7.31 8.15
N PRO A 102 -22.34 6.74 8.95
CA PRO A 102 -22.54 5.44 9.59
C PRO A 102 -23.90 5.34 10.28
N ASP A 103 -24.54 4.16 10.25
CA ASP A 103 -25.81 3.95 10.94
C ASP A 103 -25.57 3.72 12.45
N ASP A 104 -26.03 4.67 13.26
CA ASP A 104 -25.92 4.64 14.73
C ASP A 104 -26.67 3.44 15.34
N THR A 105 -27.62 2.83 14.63
CA THR A 105 -28.32 1.61 15.07
C THR A 105 -27.46 0.35 14.92
N VAL A 106 -26.45 0.39 14.05
CA VAL A 106 -25.51 -0.73 13.82
C VAL A 106 -24.25 -0.55 14.67
N PHE A 107 -23.68 0.66 14.68
CA PHE A 107 -22.38 0.93 15.31
C PHE A 107 -22.47 1.62 16.67
N GLY A 108 -23.66 2.03 17.12
CA GLY A 108 -23.81 2.96 18.25
C GLY A 108 -23.27 4.35 17.89
N PRO A 109 -23.00 5.21 18.90
CA PRO A 109 -22.43 6.55 18.68
C PRO A 109 -20.93 6.49 18.37
N ALA A 110 -20.55 5.72 17.33
CA ALA A 110 -19.18 5.56 16.91
C ALA A 110 -18.68 6.84 16.21
N GLN A 111 -17.51 7.32 16.63
CA GLN A 111 -16.83 8.43 15.96
C GLN A 111 -15.56 7.92 15.29
N CYS A 112 -15.27 8.45 14.11
CA CYS A 112 -14.00 8.17 13.44
C CYS A 112 -12.86 8.86 14.19
N GLU A 113 -11.82 8.08 14.50
CA GLU A 113 -10.60 8.59 15.12
C GLU A 113 -9.68 9.20 14.06
N PHE A 114 -9.31 10.48 14.26
CA PHE A 114 -8.50 11.21 13.27
C PHE A 114 -7.14 10.57 13.08
N ASP A 115 -6.46 10.21 14.17
CA ASP A 115 -5.08 9.72 14.11
C ASP A 115 -5.00 8.33 13.47
N VAL A 116 -6.05 7.51 13.60
CA VAL A 116 -6.16 6.21 12.91
C VAL A 116 -6.26 6.41 11.39
N LEU A 117 -7.13 7.34 10.95
CA LEU A 117 -7.25 7.68 9.53
C LEU A 117 -5.96 8.32 8.99
N ALA A 118 -5.33 9.20 9.77
CA ALA A 118 -4.09 9.86 9.41
C ALA A 118 -2.95 8.86 9.19
N GLU A 119 -2.80 7.83 10.02
CA GLU A 119 -1.78 6.79 9.82
C GLU A 119 -2.07 5.92 8.59
N CYS A 120 -3.34 5.59 8.34
CA CYS A 120 -3.77 4.86 7.15
C CYS A 120 -3.45 5.65 5.86
N PHE A 121 -3.87 6.92 5.79
CA PHE A 121 -3.61 7.77 4.62
C PHE A 121 -2.14 8.10 4.44
N ARG A 122 -1.38 8.28 5.53
CA ARG A 122 0.07 8.43 5.48
C ARG A 122 0.74 7.22 4.83
N THR A 123 0.34 6.01 5.24
CA THR A 123 0.84 4.76 4.66
C THR A 123 0.51 4.68 3.16
N LEU A 124 -0.73 4.97 2.78
CA LEU A 124 -1.15 4.99 1.37
C LEU A 124 -0.34 5.98 0.51
N ALA A 125 -0.06 7.17 1.04
CA ALA A 125 0.73 8.18 0.35
C ALA A 125 2.19 7.76 0.19
N PHE A 126 2.77 7.01 1.15
CA PHE A 126 4.10 6.41 0.97
C PHE A 126 4.12 5.36 -0.14
N LEU A 127 3.09 4.51 -0.21
CA LEU A 127 3.02 3.43 -1.19
C LEU A 127 2.70 3.93 -2.62
N ASN A 128 2.26 5.18 -2.76
CA ASN A 128 1.82 5.77 -4.00
C ASN A 128 2.44 7.16 -4.19
N ARG A 129 3.68 7.22 -4.72
CA ARG A 129 4.49 8.45 -4.91
C ARG A 129 3.75 9.62 -5.58
N GLY A 130 2.80 9.33 -6.47
CA GLY A 130 2.01 10.33 -7.18
C GLY A 130 0.75 10.80 -6.47
N LEU A 131 0.39 10.18 -5.33
CA LEU A 131 -0.85 10.44 -4.63
C LEU A 131 -0.68 11.56 -3.60
N ASP A 132 -1.62 12.50 -3.63
CA ASP A 132 -1.69 13.64 -2.70
C ASP A 132 -2.97 13.53 -1.89
N ILE A 133 -2.86 13.21 -0.61
CA ILE A 133 -4.02 12.97 0.25
C ILE A 133 -4.12 14.10 1.27
N THR A 134 -5.28 14.75 1.33
CA THR A 134 -5.60 15.72 2.38
C THR A 134 -6.68 15.16 3.29
N LEU A 135 -6.42 15.17 4.60
CA LEU A 135 -7.39 14.82 5.64
C LEU A 135 -7.75 16.08 6.42
N THR A 136 -9.04 16.38 6.46
CA THR A 136 -9.61 17.54 7.15
C THR A 136 -10.62 17.06 8.19
N ASP A 137 -10.48 17.53 9.42
CA ASP A 137 -11.43 17.35 10.50
C ASP A 137 -12.11 18.67 10.84
N GLU A 138 -13.40 18.76 10.56
CA GLU A 138 -14.22 19.96 10.74
C GLU A 138 -15.00 19.95 12.06
N ARG A 139 -14.77 18.97 12.95
CA ARG A 139 -15.53 18.82 14.20
C ARG A 139 -15.18 19.85 15.27
N ASP A 140 -13.97 20.39 15.25
CA ASP A 140 -13.49 21.33 16.26
C ASP A 140 -14.08 22.74 16.04
N PRO A 141 -14.82 23.30 17.01
CA PRO A 141 -15.32 24.68 16.94
C PRO A 141 -14.22 25.74 16.82
N GLY A 142 -12.99 25.42 17.23
CA GLY A 142 -11.81 26.29 17.12
C GLY A 142 -11.22 26.39 15.71
N GLY A 143 -11.71 25.59 14.76
CA GLY A 143 -11.27 25.58 13.36
C GLY A 143 -10.82 24.18 12.91
N PRO A 144 -10.73 23.94 11.58
CA PRO A 144 -10.48 22.60 11.07
C PRO A 144 -9.03 22.15 11.31
N ARG A 145 -8.84 20.89 11.74
CA ARG A 145 -7.53 20.23 11.75
C ARG A 145 -7.26 19.65 10.36
N VAL A 146 -6.23 20.17 9.68
CA VAL A 146 -5.87 19.78 8.30
C VAL A 146 -4.48 19.17 8.26
N VAL A 147 -4.34 18.00 7.63
CA VAL A 147 -3.04 17.38 7.34
C VAL A 147 -3.00 16.94 5.88
N ARG A 148 -1.86 17.17 5.22
CA ARG A 148 -1.60 16.75 3.84
C ARG A 148 -0.46 15.74 3.82
N PHE A 149 -0.64 14.66 3.06
CA PHE A 149 0.33 13.58 2.89
C PHE A 149 0.75 13.51 1.42
N ARG A 150 2.05 13.70 1.17
CA ARG A 150 2.67 13.55 -0.14
C ARG A 150 4.13 13.16 0.04
N PHE A 151 4.50 12.00 -0.49
CA PHE A 151 5.83 11.41 -0.28
C PHE A 151 6.44 11.00 -1.62
N PRO A 152 7.14 11.92 -2.32
CA PRO A 152 7.69 11.63 -3.64
C PRO A 152 8.81 10.57 -3.61
N GLY A 153 9.47 10.35 -2.46
CA GLY A 153 10.45 9.28 -2.28
C GLY A 153 9.82 7.91 -2.00
N GLY A 154 8.51 7.83 -1.84
CA GLY A 154 7.75 6.58 -1.74
C GLY A 154 8.16 5.73 -0.54
N VAL A 155 8.48 4.45 -0.80
CA VAL A 155 8.89 3.52 0.27
C VAL A 155 10.21 3.91 0.92
N ARG A 156 11.06 4.72 0.26
CA ARG A 156 12.29 5.27 0.89
C ARG A 156 11.95 6.25 1.99
N ASP A 157 11.00 7.16 1.73
CA ASP A 157 10.49 8.09 2.74
C ASP A 157 9.81 7.32 3.88
N PHE A 158 9.15 6.19 3.56
CA PHE A 158 8.53 5.32 4.55
C PHE A 158 9.58 4.71 5.49
N VAL A 159 10.63 4.09 4.97
CA VAL A 159 11.71 3.51 5.79
C VAL A 159 12.38 4.60 6.65
N ALA A 160 12.65 5.77 6.09
CA ALA A 160 13.18 6.89 6.86
C ALA A 160 12.25 7.29 8.02
N ALA A 161 10.94 7.35 7.77
CA ALA A 161 9.94 7.63 8.81
C ALA A 161 9.84 6.51 9.87
N LEU A 162 10.13 5.26 9.53
CA LEU A 162 10.22 4.15 10.48
C LEU A 162 11.48 4.28 11.36
N GLY A 163 12.62 4.62 10.77
CA GLY A 163 13.87 4.86 11.50
C GLY A 163 13.76 6.00 12.52
N VAL A 164 13.13 7.11 12.16
CA VAL A 164 12.88 8.22 13.10
C VAL A 164 12.00 7.78 14.27
N ARG A 165 10.99 6.94 14.02
CA ARG A 165 10.09 6.42 15.05
C ARG A 165 10.78 5.45 16.02
N SER A 166 11.71 4.63 15.54
CA SER A 166 12.44 3.68 16.39
C SER A 166 13.48 4.35 17.29
N LYS A 167 13.90 5.59 16.97
CA LYS A 167 14.98 6.34 17.65
C LYS A 167 16.32 5.61 17.67
N ALA A 168 16.48 4.54 16.91
CA ALA A 168 17.72 3.80 16.80
C ALA A 168 18.73 4.60 15.97
N SER A 169 20.01 4.53 16.33
CA SER A 169 21.05 5.14 15.49
C SER A 169 21.10 4.42 14.14
N VAL A 170 21.06 5.19 13.07
CA VAL A 170 21.16 4.67 11.70
C VAL A 170 22.59 4.19 11.44
N ARG A 171 22.75 3.01 10.84
CA ARG A 171 24.05 2.44 10.42
C ARG A 171 24.31 2.58 8.91
N SER A 172 23.27 2.79 8.12
CA SER A 172 23.37 2.93 6.66
C SER A 172 22.42 3.97 6.11
N ASP A 173 22.73 4.53 4.95
CA ASP A 173 21.74 5.27 4.18
C ASP A 173 20.58 4.35 3.74
N VAL A 174 19.44 4.95 3.40
CA VAL A 174 18.29 4.21 2.88
C VAL A 174 18.57 3.77 1.44
N LEU A 175 18.85 2.49 1.26
CA LEU A 175 18.81 1.86 -0.05
C LEU A 175 17.34 1.76 -0.47
N GLY A 176 17.02 2.20 -1.68
CA GLY A 176 15.73 1.88 -2.27
C GLY A 176 15.74 1.93 -3.77
N PHE A 177 14.92 1.08 -4.37
CA PHE A 177 14.82 0.89 -5.81
C PHE A 177 13.39 0.55 -6.20
N GLU A 178 13.10 0.76 -7.48
CA GLU A 178 11.87 0.36 -8.13
C GLU A 178 12.22 -0.48 -9.35
N ARG A 179 11.47 -1.54 -9.60
CA ARG A 179 11.68 -2.42 -10.76
C ARG A 179 10.36 -2.94 -11.29
N ASP A 180 10.13 -2.75 -12.58
CA ASP A 180 9.14 -3.52 -13.33
C ASP A 180 9.71 -4.90 -13.63
N ASP A 181 8.93 -5.96 -13.38
CA ASP A 181 9.33 -7.32 -13.71
C ASP A 181 8.17 -8.06 -14.39
N PRO A 182 8.27 -8.31 -15.72
CA PRO A 182 7.22 -8.97 -16.48
C PRO A 182 6.87 -10.37 -15.98
N ARG A 183 7.80 -11.06 -15.30
CA ARG A 183 7.58 -12.43 -14.82
C ARG A 183 6.50 -12.50 -13.73
N MET A 184 6.39 -11.45 -12.92
CA MET A 184 5.33 -11.31 -11.92
C MET A 184 4.15 -10.46 -12.42
N ALA A 185 4.17 -10.04 -13.69
CA ALA A 185 3.20 -9.11 -14.27
C ALA A 185 2.96 -7.89 -13.35
N GLY A 186 4.04 -7.21 -12.97
CA GLY A 186 3.92 -6.13 -11.99
C GLY A 186 5.19 -5.34 -11.75
N THR A 187 5.11 -4.44 -10.78
CA THR A 187 6.21 -3.60 -10.31
C THR A 187 6.49 -3.88 -8.83
N MET A 188 7.76 -3.75 -8.42
CA MET A 188 8.16 -3.80 -7.01
C MET A 188 8.86 -2.49 -6.65
N GLU A 189 8.59 -2.02 -5.45
CA GLU A 189 9.29 -0.92 -4.81
C GLU A 189 9.82 -1.43 -3.47
N VAL A 190 11.14 -1.36 -3.29
CA VAL A 190 11.80 -1.83 -2.07
C VAL A 190 12.63 -0.71 -1.50
N ALA A 191 12.55 -0.52 -0.18
CA ALA A 191 13.54 0.24 0.56
C ALA A 191 13.95 -0.50 1.83
N LEU A 192 15.20 -0.32 2.23
CA LEU A 192 15.75 -0.93 3.42
C LEU A 192 16.87 -0.07 4.01
N GLN A 193 17.06 -0.24 5.31
CA GLN A 193 18.08 0.42 6.10
C GLN A 193 18.44 -0.46 7.29
N TRP A 194 19.70 -0.41 7.71
CA TRP A 194 20.10 -1.00 8.98
C TRP A 194 20.23 0.08 10.06
N CYS A 195 19.65 -0.21 11.21
CA CYS A 195 19.77 0.57 12.43
C CYS A 195 20.47 -0.23 13.52
N ASP A 196 20.91 0.45 14.58
CA ASP A 196 21.39 -0.16 15.81
C ASP A 196 20.21 -0.66 16.67
N SER A 197 19.52 -1.66 16.14
CA SER A 197 18.42 -2.37 16.79
C SER A 197 18.70 -3.87 16.77
N ARG A 198 18.11 -4.59 17.73
CA ARG A 198 18.12 -6.06 17.75
C ARG A 198 16.95 -6.68 17.00
N GLU A 199 15.96 -5.87 16.65
CA GLU A 199 14.72 -6.30 16.02
C GLU A 199 14.78 -6.14 14.50
N GLU A 200 14.04 -6.99 13.80
CA GLU A 200 13.71 -6.86 12.39
C GLU A 200 12.32 -6.19 12.28
N ASP A 201 12.20 -5.10 11.50
CA ASP A 201 10.91 -4.49 11.13
C ASP A 201 10.78 -4.52 9.60
N VAL A 202 10.20 -5.61 9.08
CA VAL A 202 9.91 -5.79 7.65
C VAL A 202 8.41 -5.64 7.44
N ARG A 203 8.03 -4.75 6.52
CA ARG A 203 6.63 -4.51 6.16
C ARG A 203 6.37 -4.82 4.69
N GLY A 204 5.49 -5.78 4.44
CA GLY A 204 5.04 -6.18 3.11
C GLY A 204 3.73 -5.52 2.71
N PHE A 205 3.63 -5.18 1.42
CA PHE A 205 2.40 -4.67 0.81
C PHE A 205 2.18 -5.28 -0.57
N THR A 206 0.96 -5.72 -0.85
CA THR A 206 0.50 -6.10 -2.18
C THR A 206 -0.62 -5.15 -2.60
N ASN A 207 -0.43 -4.42 -3.69
CA ASN A 207 -1.39 -3.45 -4.24
C ASN A 207 -1.90 -2.44 -3.19
N SER A 208 -0.97 -1.92 -2.38
CA SER A 208 -1.22 -1.00 -1.25
C SER A 208 -1.90 -1.60 -0.01
N LEU A 209 -2.25 -2.89 -0.02
CA LEU A 209 -2.75 -3.59 1.16
C LEU A 209 -1.59 -4.23 1.93
N ALA A 210 -1.58 -4.03 3.25
CA ALA A 210 -0.60 -4.65 4.12
C ALA A 210 -0.81 -6.16 4.14
N THR A 211 0.28 -6.92 3.98
CA THR A 211 0.25 -8.36 4.26
C THR A 211 0.34 -8.63 5.75
N HIS A 212 -0.19 -9.78 6.17
CA HIS A 212 0.11 -10.29 7.50
C HIS A 212 1.62 -10.46 7.63
N THR A 213 2.20 -9.82 8.66
CA THR A 213 3.64 -9.75 8.86
C THR A 213 4.25 -11.14 8.86
N GLY A 214 5.26 -11.36 8.02
CA GLY A 214 6.03 -12.60 7.94
C GLY A 214 5.44 -13.68 7.04
N THR A 215 4.24 -13.50 6.45
CA THR A 215 3.61 -14.54 5.62
C THR A 215 3.60 -14.23 4.12
N GLY A 216 3.98 -13.02 3.71
CA GLY A 216 3.98 -12.62 2.30
C GLY A 216 5.15 -13.21 1.51
N THR A 217 4.89 -13.74 0.31
CA THR A 217 5.96 -14.30 -0.55
C THR A 217 6.99 -13.26 -1.00
N HIS A 218 6.58 -12.00 -1.19
CA HIS A 218 7.48 -10.88 -1.45
C HIS A 218 8.34 -10.52 -0.23
N GLU A 219 7.83 -10.66 1.00
CA GLU A 219 8.64 -10.50 2.21
C GLU A 219 9.68 -11.62 2.36
N ALA A 220 9.29 -12.86 2.04
CA ALA A 220 10.23 -13.98 1.98
C ALA A 220 11.33 -13.72 0.93
N GLY A 221 10.94 -13.24 -0.26
CA GLY A 221 11.87 -12.88 -1.32
C GLY A 221 12.83 -11.77 -0.90
N LEU A 222 12.34 -10.75 -0.20
CA LEU A 222 13.19 -9.70 0.36
C LEU A 222 14.26 -10.30 1.29
N ARG A 223 13.85 -11.15 2.25
CA ARG A 223 14.78 -11.79 3.18
C ARG A 223 15.81 -12.67 2.46
N GLU A 224 15.36 -13.51 1.52
CA GLU A 224 16.24 -14.36 0.70
C GLU A 224 17.26 -13.53 -0.09
N GLY A 225 16.83 -12.43 -0.70
CA GLY A 225 17.70 -11.53 -1.45
C GLY A 225 18.73 -10.83 -0.56
N VAL A 226 18.33 -10.38 0.64
CA VAL A 226 19.24 -9.78 1.63
C VAL A 226 20.29 -10.80 2.09
N VAL A 227 19.85 -12.01 2.46
CA VAL A 227 20.75 -13.11 2.84
C VAL A 227 21.75 -13.40 1.74
N ALA A 228 21.27 -13.57 0.49
CA ALA A 228 22.13 -13.89 -0.63
C ALA A 228 23.15 -12.79 -0.95
N ALA A 229 22.80 -11.51 -0.81
CA ALA A 229 23.72 -10.39 -1.00
C ALA A 229 24.80 -10.34 0.08
N ILE A 230 24.41 -10.48 1.35
CA ILE A 230 25.35 -10.48 2.48
C ILE A 230 26.29 -11.68 2.41
N ASP A 231 25.77 -12.86 2.08
CA ASP A 231 26.59 -14.06 1.89
C ASP A 231 27.58 -13.91 0.73
N ALA A 232 27.17 -13.25 -0.37
CA ALA A 232 28.06 -12.98 -1.48
C ALA A 232 29.20 -12.06 -1.09
N ASP A 233 28.92 -10.94 -0.40
CA ASP A 233 29.94 -10.02 0.09
C ASP A 233 30.84 -10.68 1.17
N ALA A 234 30.28 -11.44 2.11
CA ALA A 234 31.08 -12.16 3.11
C ALA A 234 32.08 -13.14 2.47
N ARG A 235 31.67 -13.85 1.41
CA ARG A 235 32.55 -14.76 0.67
C ARG A 235 33.71 -14.05 -0.01
N THR A 236 33.51 -12.84 -0.58
CA THR A 236 34.62 -12.07 -1.17
C THR A 236 35.65 -11.64 -0.13
N ARG A 237 35.23 -11.53 1.14
CA ARG A 237 36.10 -11.23 2.31
C ARG A 237 36.65 -12.47 3.01
N GLY A 238 36.32 -13.68 2.55
CA GLY A 238 36.75 -14.94 3.18
C GLY A 238 36.08 -15.22 4.53
N LEU A 239 34.88 -14.70 4.77
CA LEU A 239 34.15 -14.82 6.03
C LEU A 239 32.89 -15.68 5.88
N GLN A 240 32.32 -16.10 7.01
CA GLN A 240 31.05 -16.83 7.09
C GLN A 240 29.99 -15.99 7.80
N THR A 241 28.76 -16.08 7.32
CA THR A 241 27.60 -15.38 7.86
C THR A 241 26.89 -16.24 8.89
N ALA A 242 26.37 -15.60 9.94
CA ALA A 242 25.47 -16.22 10.89
C ALA A 242 24.03 -15.98 10.42
N ALA A 243 23.43 -17.00 9.78
CA ALA A 243 22.10 -16.89 9.17
C ALA A 243 21.03 -16.39 10.15
N ASP A 244 21.14 -16.74 11.44
CA ASP A 244 20.26 -16.31 12.53
C ASP A 244 20.33 -14.80 12.84
N ARG A 245 21.34 -14.09 12.32
CA ARG A 245 21.59 -12.69 12.63
C ARG A 245 21.34 -11.74 11.46
N ILE A 246 21.05 -12.24 10.27
CA ILE A 246 20.98 -11.41 9.05
C ILE A 246 19.88 -10.34 9.12
N GLY A 247 18.76 -10.63 9.78
CA GLY A 247 17.67 -9.67 10.02
C GLY A 247 17.94 -8.65 11.15
N VAL A 248 19.04 -8.76 11.89
CA VAL A 248 19.27 -7.92 13.08
C VAL A 248 19.43 -6.46 12.70
N GLY A 249 18.47 -5.65 13.16
CA GLY A 249 18.44 -4.21 12.92
C GLY A 249 18.02 -3.83 11.51
N LEU A 250 17.48 -4.76 10.73
CA LEU A 250 16.93 -4.49 9.41
C LEU A 250 15.55 -3.83 9.55
N THR A 251 15.41 -2.63 8.98
CA THR A 251 14.12 -1.99 8.75
C THR A 251 13.90 -1.91 7.25
N ALA A 252 12.80 -2.49 6.76
CA ALA A 252 12.55 -2.56 5.33
C ALA A 252 11.06 -2.51 4.99
N VAL A 253 10.78 -1.95 3.81
CA VAL A 253 9.45 -1.95 3.19
C VAL A 253 9.59 -2.59 1.81
N VAL A 254 8.74 -3.56 1.52
CA VAL A 254 8.62 -4.19 0.21
C VAL A 254 7.16 -4.08 -0.25
N SER A 255 6.95 -3.32 -1.31
CA SER A 255 5.63 -3.10 -1.91
C SER A 255 5.63 -3.66 -3.33
N VAL A 256 4.78 -4.65 -3.60
CA VAL A 256 4.54 -5.17 -4.95
C VAL A 256 3.19 -4.66 -5.46
N LYS A 257 3.16 -4.24 -6.72
CA LYS A 257 1.96 -3.83 -7.45
C LYS A 257 1.79 -4.74 -8.65
N LEU A 258 0.88 -5.69 -8.55
CA LEU A 258 0.61 -6.74 -9.53
C LEU A 258 -0.58 -6.36 -10.41
N ASP A 259 -0.52 -6.74 -11.68
CA ASP A 259 -1.61 -6.55 -12.65
C ASP A 259 -2.80 -7.47 -12.33
N ASP A 260 -2.55 -8.64 -11.76
CA ASP A 260 -3.57 -9.60 -11.32
C ASP A 260 -3.31 -10.08 -9.89
N PRO A 261 -3.69 -9.29 -8.87
CA PRO A 261 -3.57 -9.71 -7.48
C PRO A 261 -4.72 -10.68 -7.11
N ASP A 262 -4.48 -11.98 -7.10
CA ASP A 262 -5.41 -12.87 -6.37
C ASP A 262 -5.23 -12.65 -4.86
N PHE A 263 -6.06 -11.76 -4.30
CA PHE A 263 -5.95 -11.26 -2.93
C PHE A 263 -6.05 -12.35 -1.84
N VAL A 264 -6.61 -13.52 -2.15
CA VAL A 264 -6.87 -14.59 -1.17
C VAL A 264 -5.64 -15.47 -0.94
N ASP A 265 -4.69 -15.53 -1.87
CA ASP A 265 -3.75 -16.66 -1.93
C ASP A 265 -2.26 -16.33 -1.76
N PHE A 266 -1.87 -15.10 -1.39
CA PHE A 266 -0.45 -14.83 -1.09
C PHE A 266 0.00 -15.34 0.30
N ALA A 267 -0.93 -15.89 1.10
CA ALA A 267 -0.63 -16.64 2.31
C ALA A 267 -0.48 -18.16 2.06
N ARG A 268 -0.86 -18.66 0.88
CA ARG A 268 -0.67 -20.07 0.48
C ARG A 268 0.43 -20.15 -0.57
N HIS A 269 1.23 -21.20 -0.52
CA HIS A 269 2.38 -21.39 -1.40
C HIS A 269 1.91 -21.83 -2.81
N GLU A 270 1.22 -20.94 -3.50
CA GLU A 270 0.73 -21.14 -4.87
C GLU A 270 1.71 -20.58 -5.92
N PRO A 271 1.65 -21.05 -7.18
CA PRO A 271 2.67 -20.76 -8.21
C PRO A 271 2.93 -19.26 -8.47
N GLY A 272 1.90 -18.42 -8.35
CA GLY A 272 2.04 -16.97 -8.49
C GLY A 272 2.87 -16.33 -7.37
N GLY A 273 2.71 -16.81 -6.15
CA GLY A 273 3.47 -16.37 -4.98
C GLY A 273 4.95 -16.72 -5.08
N ASP A 274 5.28 -17.92 -5.57
CA ASP A 274 6.66 -18.36 -5.78
C ASP A 274 7.41 -17.51 -6.80
N MET A 275 6.72 -17.11 -7.88
CA MET A 275 7.31 -16.23 -8.89
C MET A 275 7.61 -14.84 -8.32
N VAL A 276 6.67 -14.25 -7.56
CA VAL A 276 6.88 -12.97 -6.87
C VAL A 276 8.08 -13.07 -5.93
N ARG A 277 8.17 -14.13 -5.10
CA ARG A 277 9.31 -14.38 -4.20
C ARG A 277 10.63 -14.36 -4.97
N ALA A 278 10.74 -15.15 -6.04
CA ALA A 278 11.95 -15.27 -6.84
C ALA A 278 12.37 -13.95 -7.50
N CYS A 279 11.40 -13.19 -8.03
CA CYS A 279 11.66 -11.90 -8.67
C CYS A 279 12.17 -10.87 -7.65
N VAL A 280 11.53 -10.79 -6.48
CA VAL A 280 11.96 -9.89 -5.40
C VAL A 280 13.33 -10.29 -4.87
N ALA A 281 13.58 -11.57 -4.60
CA ALA A 281 14.88 -12.05 -4.12
C ALA A 281 16.02 -11.72 -5.08
N GLN A 282 15.80 -11.95 -6.38
CA GLN A 282 16.77 -11.59 -7.41
C GLN A 282 17.04 -10.08 -7.42
N ALA A 283 16.00 -9.26 -7.45
CA ALA A 283 16.14 -7.81 -7.53
C ALA A 283 16.86 -7.23 -6.31
N VAL A 284 16.50 -7.69 -5.11
CA VAL A 284 17.15 -7.29 -3.85
C VAL A 284 18.62 -7.68 -3.85
N ARG A 285 18.94 -8.93 -4.24
CA ARG A 285 20.34 -9.38 -4.31
C ARG A 285 21.19 -8.51 -5.24
N GLU A 286 20.67 -8.19 -6.42
CA GLU A 286 21.36 -7.38 -7.42
C GLU A 286 21.59 -5.94 -6.92
N HIS A 287 20.54 -5.27 -6.42
CA HIS A 287 20.64 -3.87 -6.00
C HIS A 287 21.43 -3.70 -4.69
N LEU A 288 21.25 -4.62 -3.73
CA LEU A 288 22.01 -4.57 -2.49
C LEU A 288 23.48 -4.92 -2.71
N GLY A 289 23.79 -5.88 -3.58
CA GLY A 289 25.16 -6.19 -3.97
C GLY A 289 25.86 -4.98 -4.60
N ALA A 290 25.21 -4.35 -5.58
CA ALA A 290 25.74 -3.12 -6.19
C ALA A 290 25.90 -1.97 -5.16
N TRP A 291 24.98 -1.87 -4.19
CA TRP A 291 25.08 -0.88 -3.12
C TRP A 291 26.27 -1.16 -2.19
N PHE A 292 26.54 -2.43 -1.84
CA PHE A 292 27.73 -2.80 -1.05
C PHE A 292 29.03 -2.47 -1.76
N GLU A 293 29.11 -2.70 -3.07
CA GLU A 293 30.28 -2.33 -3.89
C GLU A 293 30.50 -0.81 -3.91
N ALA A 294 29.42 -0.03 -4.03
CA ALA A 294 29.48 1.42 -4.06
C ALA A 294 29.72 2.06 -2.67
N HIS A 295 29.38 1.38 -1.57
CA HIS A 295 29.46 1.90 -0.20
C HIS A 295 30.20 0.93 0.74
N PRO A 296 31.50 0.66 0.52
CA PRO A 296 32.23 -0.40 1.23
C PRO A 296 32.32 -0.18 2.75
N GLU A 297 32.39 1.07 3.22
CA GLU A 297 32.42 1.39 4.65
C GLU A 297 31.07 1.08 5.33
N GLN A 298 29.95 1.47 4.69
CA GLN A 298 28.62 1.18 5.21
C GLN A 298 28.31 -0.32 5.12
N ALA A 299 28.73 -0.99 4.03
CA ALA A 299 28.64 -2.44 3.90
C ALA A 299 29.35 -3.15 5.05
N ALA A 300 30.56 -2.73 5.40
CA ALA A 300 31.29 -3.29 6.53
C ALA A 300 30.53 -3.10 7.86
N ALA A 301 29.92 -1.93 8.09
CA ALA A 301 29.14 -1.65 9.29
C ALA A 301 27.82 -2.46 9.36
N VAL A 302 27.20 -2.73 8.22
CA VAL A 302 26.01 -3.58 8.10
C VAL A 302 26.36 -5.04 8.40
N ILE A 303 27.47 -5.52 7.84
CA ILE A 303 27.83 -6.94 7.82
C ILE A 303 28.56 -7.36 9.11
N ALA A 304 29.35 -6.49 9.73
CA ALA A 304 30.14 -6.82 10.93
C ALA A 304 29.32 -7.51 12.06
N PRO A 305 28.09 -7.08 12.40
CA PRO A 305 27.30 -7.73 13.44
C PRO A 305 26.82 -9.14 13.09
N VAL A 306 26.75 -9.48 11.80
CA VAL A 306 26.21 -10.77 11.32
C VAL A 306 27.31 -11.77 10.93
N LEU A 307 28.58 -11.33 10.94
CA LEU A 307 29.73 -12.20 10.76
C LEU A 307 30.04 -12.97 12.05
N ARG A 308 30.48 -14.22 11.89
CA ARG A 308 31.15 -14.99 12.95
C ARG A 308 32.46 -15.53 12.39
N ALA A 309 33.43 -15.80 13.27
CA ALA A 309 34.62 -16.52 12.87
C ALA A 309 34.22 -17.88 12.30
N ALA A 310 34.78 -18.26 11.15
CA ALA A 310 34.55 -19.58 10.58
C ALA A 310 34.96 -20.63 11.62
N ALA A 311 34.12 -21.65 11.83
CA ALA A 311 34.49 -22.76 12.69
C ALA A 311 35.81 -23.34 12.16
N ARG A 312 36.88 -23.27 12.96
CA ARG A 312 38.14 -23.94 12.65
C ARG A 312 37.88 -25.44 12.74
N ASN A 313 37.76 -26.10 11.59
CA ASN A 313 38.01 -27.55 11.48
C ASN A 313 39.51 -27.78 11.39
#